data_AF-A0A8H7NJJ8-F1
#
_entry.id   AF-A0A8H7NJJ8-F1
#
_cell.length_a   1.000
_cell.length_b   1.000
_cell.length_c   1.000
_cell.angle_alpha   90.00
_cell.angle_beta   90.00
_cell.angle_gamma   90.00
#
_symmetry.space_group_name_H-M   'P 1'
#
loop_
_entity.id
_entity.type
_entity.pdbx_description
1 polymer ?
#
loop_
_entity_poly.entity_id
_entity_poly.type
_entity_poly.pdbx_seq_one_letter_code
_entity_poly.pdbx_strand_id
1 'polypeptide(L)'
;MLLARKDVCALLQVEIDKLGLPVKVAALVNDTVGTLMARSYTSTGKYRSILGAIFGTGTNGAYIEKTSNIKKKIVGDYDTSTGEMVINAEWGSFDNQLNVLPNTPWDQTLDRDSVNPGIQMFEKRVSGMFLGEIVRLAVVDLIKDEKTLLFKNPDVAAAGGSILEQWGLDSAVMSAAAKDESADLSNLKQELSILLNGFVPTTEDAQTFKAVSYAVGRRAARLSAVALGAIALQSGKVQDPKEEVIDIGVDGSLVEHYPQFREMIYEALESIKEIGPQGAKKIRIGIAKDGSGVGAALIALIADRSSKTSQAIANEKIKKELESIPTEAGSIFSYSNLVTGGILAAAAASAAFWWGRQRR
;
A
#
# COMPACT_ATOMS: atom_id res chain seq x y z
N MET A 1 -4.13 -3.31 -22.75
CA MET A 1 -4.17 -4.80 -22.78
C MET A 1 -2.84 -5.46 -23.19
N LEU A 2 -1.93 -4.80 -23.94
CA LEU A 2 -0.66 -5.37 -24.43
C LEU A 2 0.45 -5.63 -23.37
N LEU A 3 0.30 -5.14 -22.13
CA LEU A 3 1.29 -5.30 -21.05
C LEU A 3 0.98 -6.43 -20.07
N ALA A 4 -0.24 -6.99 -20.07
CA ALA A 4 -0.77 -7.83 -18.98
C ALA A 4 -0.09 -9.21 -18.80
N ARG A 5 1.00 -9.50 -19.54
CA ARG A 5 1.76 -10.77 -19.46
C ARG A 5 3.25 -10.60 -19.75
N LYS A 6 3.75 -9.37 -19.73
CA LYS A 6 5.17 -9.07 -19.97
C LYS A 6 5.83 -8.65 -18.67
N ASP A 7 7.09 -9.04 -18.49
CA ASP A 7 7.91 -8.55 -17.39
C ASP A 7 8.19 -7.05 -17.61
N VAL A 8 7.53 -6.22 -16.81
CA VAL A 8 7.64 -4.76 -16.90
C VAL A 8 9.04 -4.26 -16.52
N CYS A 9 9.79 -4.99 -15.68
CA CYS A 9 11.16 -4.65 -15.34
C CYS A 9 12.08 -4.84 -16.54
N ALA A 10 11.92 -5.96 -17.25
CA ALA A 10 12.69 -6.22 -18.46
C ALA A 10 12.40 -5.19 -19.56
N LEU A 11 11.12 -4.82 -19.75
CA LEU A 11 10.74 -3.76 -20.70
C LEU A 11 11.37 -2.42 -20.35
N LEU A 12 11.35 -2.02 -19.06
CA LEU A 12 11.98 -0.79 -18.62
C LEU A 12 13.50 -0.83 -18.80
N GLN A 13 14.15 -1.94 -18.44
CA GLN A 13 15.59 -2.10 -18.61
C GLN A 13 16.01 -1.97 -20.08
N VAL A 14 15.25 -2.55 -21.01
CA VAL A 14 15.53 -2.44 -22.45
C VAL A 14 15.56 -0.99 -22.91
N GLU A 15 14.62 -0.15 -22.46
CA GLU A 15 14.60 1.27 -22.84
C GLU A 15 15.69 2.07 -22.14
N ILE A 16 16.03 1.75 -20.88
CA ILE A 16 17.16 2.35 -20.17
C ILE A 16 18.48 2.06 -20.89
N ASP A 17 18.69 0.82 -21.32
CA ASP A 17 19.90 0.38 -22.04
C ASP A 17 20.02 1.06 -23.40
N LYS A 18 18.91 1.22 -24.14
CA LYS A 18 18.88 1.95 -25.42
C LYS A 18 19.29 3.41 -25.28
N LEU A 19 18.98 4.03 -24.15
CA LEU A 19 19.38 5.40 -23.84
C LEU A 19 20.83 5.50 -23.32
N GLY A 20 21.52 4.38 -23.11
CA GLY A 20 22.89 4.35 -22.60
C GLY A 20 23.01 4.83 -21.16
N LEU A 21 21.92 4.77 -20.38
CA LEU A 21 21.90 5.25 -18.99
C LEU A 21 22.54 4.21 -18.05
N PRO A 22 23.40 4.61 -17.10
CA PRO A 22 24.06 3.70 -16.17
C PRO A 22 23.12 3.28 -15.01
N VAL A 23 21.94 2.74 -15.33
CA VAL A 23 20.90 2.36 -14.38
C VAL A 23 20.51 0.90 -14.58
N LYS A 24 20.37 0.17 -13.47
CA LYS A 24 19.86 -1.20 -13.45
C LYS A 24 18.57 -1.27 -12.64
N VAL A 25 17.52 -1.82 -13.23
CA VAL A 25 16.27 -2.14 -12.55
C VAL A 25 16.53 -3.35 -11.63
N ALA A 26 16.73 -3.07 -10.34
CA ALA A 26 17.11 -4.08 -9.35
C ALA A 26 15.91 -4.77 -8.68
N ALA A 27 14.80 -4.04 -8.52
CA ALA A 27 13.61 -4.54 -7.85
C ALA A 27 12.34 -3.85 -8.37
N LEU A 28 11.23 -4.59 -8.33
CA LEU A 28 9.88 -4.06 -8.47
C LEU A 28 9.14 -4.29 -7.16
N VAL A 29 8.54 -3.23 -6.63
CA VAL A 29 7.96 -3.24 -5.29
C VAL A 29 6.62 -2.53 -5.30
N ASN A 30 5.72 -3.01 -4.45
CA ASN A 30 4.50 -2.28 -4.14
C ASN A 30 4.82 -1.16 -3.12
N ASP A 31 4.09 -0.05 -3.21
CA ASP A 31 4.23 1.14 -2.36
C ASP A 31 4.11 0.79 -0.87
N THR A 32 3.16 -0.06 -0.46
CA THR A 32 3.00 -0.46 0.95
C THR A 32 4.21 -1.22 1.50
N VAL A 33 4.90 -2.02 0.66
CA VAL A 33 6.16 -2.69 1.02
C VAL A 33 7.25 -1.65 1.21
N GLY A 34 7.28 -0.64 0.35
CA GLY A 34 8.14 0.54 0.49
C GLY A 34 7.88 1.29 1.81
N THR A 35 6.63 1.56 2.14
CA THR A 35 6.21 2.19 3.40
C THR A 35 6.66 1.40 4.62
N LEU A 36 6.49 0.07 4.62
CA LEU A 36 6.97 -0.81 5.69
C LEU A 36 8.49 -0.71 5.85
N MET A 37 9.24 -0.71 4.73
CA MET A 37 10.69 -0.62 4.74
C MET A 37 11.19 0.75 5.21
N ALA A 38 10.60 1.84 4.70
CA ALA A 38 10.93 3.20 5.12
C ALA A 38 10.65 3.41 6.61
N ARG A 39 9.50 2.90 7.11
CA ARG A 39 9.20 2.93 8.54
C ARG A 39 10.21 2.13 9.34
N SER A 40 10.51 0.91 8.92
CA SER A 40 11.46 0.03 9.61
C SER A 40 12.86 0.63 9.69
N TYR A 41 13.28 1.36 8.66
CA TYR A 41 14.56 2.06 8.61
C TYR A 41 14.62 3.29 9.53
N THR A 42 13.51 4.03 9.64
CA THR A 42 13.45 5.29 10.40
C THR A 42 13.03 5.10 11.86
N SER A 43 12.41 3.96 12.19
CA SER A 43 12.05 3.62 13.57
C SER A 43 13.31 3.42 14.41
N THR A 44 13.26 3.85 15.67
CA THR A 44 14.39 3.64 16.59
C THR A 44 14.62 2.14 16.74
N GLY A 45 15.84 1.65 16.52
CA GLY A 45 16.17 0.22 16.39
C GLY A 45 15.80 -0.69 17.59
N LYS A 46 15.16 -0.15 18.62
CA LYS A 46 14.52 -0.90 19.71
C LYS A 46 13.25 -1.64 19.24
N TYR A 47 12.51 -1.11 18.26
CA TYR A 47 11.23 -1.69 17.84
C TYR A 47 11.18 -1.88 16.32
N ARG A 48 10.72 -3.04 15.89
CA ARG A 48 10.54 -3.38 14.47
C ARG A 48 9.12 -3.06 14.02
N SER A 49 9.00 -2.35 12.89
CA SER A 49 7.69 -2.16 12.28
C SER A 49 7.16 -3.47 11.68
N ILE A 50 5.88 -3.75 11.91
CA ILE A 50 5.24 -5.00 11.47
C ILE A 50 4.34 -4.81 10.25
N LEU A 51 3.94 -3.57 9.96
CA LEU A 51 2.98 -3.22 8.92
C LEU A 51 3.31 -1.85 8.34
N GLY A 52 3.36 -1.75 7.03
CA GLY A 52 3.24 -0.51 6.26
C GLY A 52 1.86 -0.46 5.63
N ALA A 53 1.13 0.64 5.82
CA ALA A 53 -0.23 0.80 5.31
C ALA A 53 -0.40 2.12 4.58
N ILE A 54 -1.22 2.11 3.53
CA ILE A 54 -1.58 3.27 2.74
C ILE A 54 -3.05 3.62 3.00
N PHE A 55 -3.30 4.87 3.36
CA PHE A 55 -4.62 5.48 3.49
C PHE A 55 -4.63 6.81 2.73
N GLY A 56 -4.87 6.75 1.43
CA GLY A 56 -4.87 7.91 0.53
C GLY A 56 -5.93 7.74 -0.55
N THR A 57 -5.57 7.98 -1.81
CA THR A 57 -6.46 7.73 -2.97
C THR A 57 -6.97 6.29 -2.99
N GLY A 58 -6.08 5.33 -2.73
CA GLY A 58 -6.43 3.93 -2.46
C GLY A 58 -6.15 3.53 -1.01
N THR A 59 -6.38 2.26 -0.69
CA THR A 59 -5.89 1.69 0.57
C THR A 59 -5.35 0.28 0.39
N ASN A 60 -4.19 0.04 1.00
CA ASN A 60 -3.53 -1.26 1.01
C ASN A 60 -2.59 -1.37 2.23
N GLY A 61 -2.07 -2.57 2.50
CA GLY A 61 -1.02 -2.78 3.48
C GLY A 61 -0.10 -3.95 3.16
N ALA A 62 1.13 -3.84 3.61
CA ALA A 62 2.12 -4.91 3.59
C ALA A 62 2.67 -5.17 4.99
N TYR A 63 2.71 -6.44 5.38
CA TYR A 63 3.11 -6.86 6.71
C TYR A 63 4.12 -8.00 6.67
N ILE A 64 4.78 -8.24 7.80
CA ILE A 64 5.70 -9.37 7.98
C ILE A 64 4.92 -10.58 8.47
N GLU A 65 4.97 -11.66 7.71
CA GLU A 65 4.33 -12.94 8.03
C GLU A 65 5.38 -14.05 8.23
N LYS A 66 5.09 -15.01 9.10
CA LYS A 66 5.85 -16.24 9.24
C LYS A 66 5.62 -17.11 8.01
N THR A 67 6.70 -17.57 7.39
CA THR A 67 6.65 -18.49 6.25
C THR A 67 5.84 -19.77 6.55
N SER A 68 5.83 -20.23 7.80
CA SER A 68 5.01 -21.38 8.25
C SER A 68 3.49 -21.15 8.16
N ASN A 69 3.02 -19.89 8.14
CA ASN A 69 1.62 -19.53 7.97
C ASN A 69 1.21 -19.49 6.48
N ILE A 70 2.17 -19.37 5.56
CA ILE A 70 1.91 -19.32 4.12
C ILE A 70 1.69 -20.74 3.59
N LYS A 71 0.41 -21.12 3.41
CA LYS A 71 0.04 -22.48 2.96
C LYS A 71 0.13 -22.68 1.44
N LYS A 72 0.10 -21.60 0.66
CA LYS A 72 0.31 -21.67 -0.78
C LYS A 72 1.77 -21.99 -1.09
N LYS A 73 2.02 -22.73 -2.18
CA LYS A 73 3.38 -22.98 -2.66
C LYS A 73 4.04 -21.65 -3.04
N ILE A 74 5.16 -21.34 -2.39
CA ILE A 74 6.03 -20.23 -2.76
C ILE A 74 6.89 -20.70 -3.94
N VAL A 75 6.93 -19.91 -5.00
CA VAL A 75 7.65 -20.22 -6.24
C VAL A 75 8.84 -19.27 -6.36
N GLY A 76 9.98 -19.81 -6.80
CA GLY A 76 11.24 -19.07 -6.94
C GLY A 76 12.15 -19.25 -5.73
N ASP A 77 13.36 -18.70 -5.86
CA ASP A 77 14.34 -18.69 -4.77
C ASP A 77 13.99 -17.58 -3.78
N TYR A 78 14.00 -17.91 -2.48
CA TYR A 78 13.78 -16.94 -1.41
C TYR A 78 14.61 -17.31 -0.19
N ASP A 79 14.93 -16.31 0.63
CA ASP A 79 15.67 -16.51 1.87
C ASP A 79 14.77 -17.15 2.93
N THR A 80 15.26 -18.21 3.57
CA THR A 80 14.59 -18.91 4.66
C THR A 80 15.21 -18.62 6.03
N SER A 81 16.27 -17.81 6.10
CA SER A 81 17.09 -17.60 7.29
C SER A 81 16.30 -17.05 8.50
N THR A 82 15.35 -16.15 8.25
CA THR A 82 14.51 -15.53 9.29
C THR A 82 13.24 -16.31 9.58
N GLY A 83 12.83 -17.20 8.66
CA GLY A 83 11.51 -17.82 8.68
C GLY A 83 10.35 -16.84 8.42
N GLU A 84 10.63 -15.63 7.94
CA GLU A 84 9.65 -14.56 7.71
C GLU A 84 9.65 -14.07 6.26
N MET A 85 8.52 -13.54 5.80
CA MET A 85 8.32 -13.00 4.47
C MET A 85 7.41 -11.78 4.53
N VAL A 86 7.73 -10.74 3.77
CA VAL A 86 6.82 -9.59 3.60
C VAL A 86 5.69 -9.99 2.65
N ILE A 87 4.46 -9.76 3.07
CA ILE A 87 3.23 -10.00 2.30
C ILE A 87 2.59 -8.66 2.00
N ASN A 88 2.49 -8.33 0.71
CA ASN A 88 1.54 -7.33 0.23
C ASN A 88 0.14 -7.96 0.27
N ALA A 89 -0.75 -7.41 1.07
CA ALA A 89 -2.06 -7.99 1.33
C ALA A 89 -3.08 -7.71 0.20
N GLU A 90 -2.94 -6.58 -0.50
CA GLU A 90 -3.95 -6.06 -1.44
C GLU A 90 -5.36 -6.06 -0.82
N TRP A 91 -5.44 -5.56 0.42
CA TRP A 91 -6.64 -5.70 1.27
C TRP A 91 -7.83 -4.88 0.79
N GLY A 92 -7.67 -4.03 -0.23
CA GLY A 92 -8.78 -3.28 -0.83
C GLY A 92 -9.89 -4.21 -1.35
N SER A 93 -9.52 -5.43 -1.72
CA SER A 93 -10.42 -6.51 -2.18
C SER A 93 -11.12 -7.29 -1.04
N PHE A 94 -10.86 -6.95 0.22
CA PHE A 94 -11.47 -7.64 1.36
C PHE A 94 -13.01 -7.56 1.29
N ASP A 95 -13.63 -8.73 1.49
CA ASP A 95 -15.08 -8.91 1.55
C ASP A 95 -15.84 -8.37 0.32
N ASN A 96 -15.35 -8.68 -0.88
CA ASN A 96 -16.07 -8.36 -2.13
C ASN A 96 -17.49 -8.96 -2.18
N GLN A 97 -17.73 -10.06 -1.47
CA GLN A 97 -19.06 -10.67 -1.37
C GLN A 97 -19.99 -9.96 -0.37
N LEU A 98 -19.49 -8.97 0.38
CA LEU A 98 -20.23 -8.19 1.38
C LEU A 98 -20.90 -9.05 2.46
N ASN A 99 -20.15 -10.01 3.01
CA ASN A 99 -20.65 -10.84 4.11
C ASN A 99 -20.63 -10.11 5.45
N VAL A 100 -19.71 -9.15 5.64
CA VAL A 100 -19.47 -8.49 6.93
C VAL A 100 -19.37 -6.98 6.84
N LEU A 101 -18.94 -6.43 5.70
CA LEU A 101 -18.83 -4.98 5.54
C LEU A 101 -20.22 -4.33 5.56
N PRO A 102 -20.38 -3.20 6.29
CA PRO A 102 -21.63 -2.45 6.23
C PRO A 102 -21.86 -1.95 4.80
N ASN A 103 -23.12 -1.99 4.36
CA ASN A 103 -23.50 -1.63 3.01
C ASN A 103 -24.73 -0.73 3.03
N THR A 104 -24.52 0.56 2.78
CA THR A 104 -25.59 1.56 2.69
C THR A 104 -26.11 1.67 1.26
N PRO A 105 -27.30 2.27 1.03
CA PRO A 105 -27.77 2.58 -0.32
C PRO A 105 -26.79 3.42 -1.15
N TRP A 106 -26.01 4.30 -0.49
CA TRP A 106 -24.99 5.12 -1.14
C TRP A 106 -23.76 4.31 -1.54
N ASP A 107 -23.33 3.35 -0.70
CA ASP A 107 -22.25 2.41 -1.07
C ASP A 107 -22.66 1.54 -2.28
N GLN A 108 -23.91 1.07 -2.32
CA GLN A 108 -24.45 0.29 -3.44
C GLN A 108 -24.48 1.10 -4.74
N THR A 109 -24.90 2.36 -4.65
CA THR A 109 -24.95 3.27 -5.81
C THR A 109 -23.55 3.55 -6.33
N LEU A 110 -22.60 3.89 -5.44
CA LEU A 110 -21.20 4.10 -5.81
C LEU A 110 -20.60 2.87 -6.48
N ASP A 111 -20.81 1.67 -5.92
CA ASP A 111 -20.26 0.44 -6.48
C ASP A 111 -20.82 0.14 -7.88
N ARG A 112 -22.15 0.23 -8.05
CA ARG A 112 -22.84 0.04 -9.33
C ARG A 112 -22.30 0.96 -10.41
N ASP A 113 -22.05 2.21 -10.08
CA ASP A 113 -21.66 3.25 -11.04
C ASP A 113 -20.12 3.38 -11.16
N SER A 114 -19.36 2.55 -10.46
CA SER A 114 -17.90 2.53 -10.53
C SER A 114 -17.38 1.79 -11.77
N VAL A 115 -16.10 2.00 -12.10
CA VAL A 115 -15.43 1.33 -13.25
C VAL A 115 -15.46 -0.19 -13.12
N ASN A 116 -15.36 -0.71 -11.89
CA ASN A 116 -15.38 -2.15 -11.63
C ASN A 116 -16.35 -2.48 -10.49
N PRO A 117 -17.65 -2.68 -10.80
CA PRO A 117 -18.65 -3.07 -9.79
C PRO A 117 -18.35 -4.43 -9.16
N GLY A 118 -18.63 -4.57 -7.86
CA GLY A 118 -18.48 -5.82 -7.11
C GLY A 118 -17.04 -6.19 -6.72
N ILE A 119 -16.06 -5.33 -6.98
CA ILE A 119 -14.66 -5.52 -6.56
C ILE A 119 -14.14 -4.30 -5.80
N GLN A 120 -13.07 -4.51 -5.03
CA GLN A 120 -12.43 -3.48 -4.19
C GLN A 120 -13.41 -2.93 -3.14
N MET A 121 -14.26 -3.80 -2.56
CA MET A 121 -15.37 -3.35 -1.71
C MET A 121 -14.92 -2.73 -0.40
N PHE A 122 -13.78 -3.16 0.17
CA PHE A 122 -13.19 -2.51 1.33
C PHE A 122 -12.60 -1.14 0.97
N GLU A 123 -11.87 -1.06 -0.14
CA GLU A 123 -11.28 0.20 -0.61
C GLU A 123 -12.34 1.28 -0.87
N LYS A 124 -13.45 0.91 -1.52
CA LYS A 124 -14.58 1.81 -1.77
C LYS A 124 -15.19 2.45 -0.52
N ARG A 125 -14.95 1.86 0.67
CA ARG A 125 -15.48 2.37 1.95
C ARG A 125 -14.48 3.20 2.74
N VAL A 126 -13.21 3.16 2.36
CA VAL A 126 -12.09 3.69 3.14
C VAL A 126 -11.32 4.77 2.38
N SER A 127 -11.06 4.58 1.09
CA SER A 127 -10.08 5.42 0.39
C SER A 127 -10.65 6.76 -0.07
N GLY A 128 -9.78 7.77 -0.12
CA GLY A 128 -10.14 9.16 -0.42
C GLY A 128 -10.76 9.34 -1.80
N MET A 129 -10.45 8.45 -2.75
CA MET A 129 -11.10 8.43 -4.06
C MET A 129 -12.63 8.27 -3.97
N PHE A 130 -13.12 7.53 -2.97
CA PHE A 130 -14.54 7.14 -2.88
C PHE A 130 -15.30 7.88 -1.78
N LEU A 131 -14.63 8.35 -0.72
CA LEU A 131 -15.32 9.01 0.40
C LEU A 131 -16.11 10.25 -0.02
N GLY A 132 -15.54 11.07 -0.92
CA GLY A 132 -16.22 12.26 -1.43
C GLY A 132 -17.51 11.92 -2.17
N GLU A 133 -17.48 10.87 -3.00
CA GLU A 133 -18.67 10.41 -3.74
C GLU A 133 -19.75 9.84 -2.80
N ILE A 134 -19.37 9.17 -1.71
CA ILE A 134 -20.35 8.68 -0.72
C ILE A 134 -21.03 9.85 -0.02
N VAL A 135 -20.27 10.88 0.39
CA VAL A 135 -20.83 12.11 0.96
C VAL A 135 -21.76 12.78 -0.04
N ARG A 136 -21.32 12.89 -1.31
CA ARG A 136 -22.11 13.50 -2.38
C ARG A 136 -23.44 12.79 -2.57
N LEU A 137 -23.42 11.46 -2.68
CA LEU A 137 -24.63 10.66 -2.84
C LEU A 137 -25.60 10.85 -1.67
N ALA A 138 -25.10 10.86 -0.43
CA ALA A 138 -25.91 11.12 0.75
C ALA A 138 -26.49 12.55 0.76
N VAL A 139 -25.70 13.55 0.39
CA VAL A 139 -26.15 14.95 0.30
C VAL A 139 -27.18 15.14 -0.81
N VAL A 140 -26.98 14.53 -1.99
CA VAL A 140 -27.93 14.59 -3.10
C VAL A 140 -29.26 13.90 -2.73
N ASP A 141 -29.20 12.79 -1.99
CA ASP A 141 -30.39 12.13 -1.46
C ASP A 141 -31.16 13.06 -0.51
N LEU A 142 -30.46 13.76 0.39
CA LEU A 142 -31.06 14.77 1.27
C LEU A 142 -31.66 15.96 0.50
N ILE A 143 -30.98 16.48 -0.54
CA ILE A 143 -31.49 17.57 -1.38
C ILE A 143 -32.81 17.18 -2.05
N LYS A 144 -32.92 15.92 -2.50
CA LYS A 144 -34.10 15.40 -3.21
C LYS A 144 -35.27 15.10 -2.27
N ASP A 145 -35.02 14.90 -0.98
CA ASP A 145 -36.08 14.66 -0.01
C ASP A 145 -36.85 15.95 0.31
N GLU A 146 -38.14 15.98 -0.05
CA GLU A 146 -39.03 17.11 0.20
C GLU A 146 -39.20 17.45 1.70
N LYS A 147 -38.83 16.54 2.62
CA LYS A 147 -38.90 16.79 4.07
C LYS A 147 -37.69 17.53 4.62
N THR A 148 -36.57 17.56 3.92
CA THR A 148 -35.37 18.30 4.38
C THR A 148 -35.48 19.76 3.94
N LEU A 149 -34.64 20.64 4.50
CA LEU A 149 -34.49 22.01 4.00
C LEU A 149 -33.10 22.26 3.38
N LEU A 150 -32.33 21.18 3.16
CA LEU A 150 -30.94 21.27 2.74
C LEU A 150 -30.82 21.91 1.36
N PHE A 151 -30.13 23.04 1.31
CA PHE A 151 -29.94 23.86 0.11
C PHE A 151 -31.26 24.23 -0.59
N LYS A 152 -32.38 24.33 0.14
CA LYS A 152 -33.68 24.68 -0.42
C LYS A 152 -33.78 26.18 -0.67
N ASN A 153 -33.26 26.57 -1.83
CA ASN A 153 -33.65 27.76 -2.57
C ASN A 153 -33.94 27.29 -4.02
N PRO A 154 -35.00 27.77 -4.70
CA PRO A 154 -35.29 27.45 -6.11
C PRO A 154 -34.07 27.47 -7.04
N ASP A 155 -33.02 28.22 -6.69
CA ASP A 155 -31.80 28.33 -7.47
C ASP A 155 -30.92 27.06 -7.44
N VAL A 156 -30.82 26.24 -6.39
CA VAL A 156 -29.79 25.15 -6.38
C VAL A 156 -30.15 23.97 -7.28
N ALA A 157 -31.41 23.51 -7.23
CA ALA A 157 -31.88 22.43 -8.09
C ALA A 157 -31.93 22.85 -9.57
N ALA A 158 -32.03 24.15 -9.86
CA ALA A 158 -32.08 24.71 -11.20
C ALA A 158 -30.71 25.21 -11.73
N ALA A 159 -29.82 25.68 -10.85
CA ALA A 159 -28.51 26.27 -11.19
C ALA A 159 -27.44 25.20 -11.46
N GLY A 160 -27.68 23.95 -11.08
CA GLY A 160 -26.71 22.87 -11.25
C GLY A 160 -25.57 22.97 -10.24
N GLY A 161 -24.42 22.37 -10.58
CA GLY A 161 -23.24 22.33 -9.74
C GLY A 161 -22.62 20.94 -9.71
N SER A 162 -21.31 20.88 -9.47
CA SER A 162 -20.57 19.61 -9.47
C SER A 162 -21.10 18.65 -8.41
N ILE A 163 -21.73 19.13 -7.34
CA ILE A 163 -22.33 18.25 -6.32
C ILE A 163 -23.42 17.32 -6.88
N LEU A 164 -24.08 17.70 -7.97
CA LEU A 164 -25.09 16.85 -8.63
C LEU A 164 -24.46 15.84 -9.59
N GLU A 165 -23.21 16.05 -9.98
CA GLU A 165 -22.46 15.23 -10.93
C GLU A 165 -21.67 14.13 -10.21
N GLN A 166 -21.59 12.95 -10.81
CA GLN A 166 -20.77 11.85 -10.27
C GLN A 166 -19.31 12.31 -10.15
N TRP A 167 -18.67 12.02 -9.01
CA TRP A 167 -17.31 12.44 -8.66
C TRP A 167 -17.10 13.95 -8.50
N GLY A 168 -18.17 14.75 -8.49
CA GLY A 168 -18.03 16.21 -8.37
C GLY A 168 -17.78 16.74 -6.95
N LEU A 169 -17.52 15.85 -5.98
CA LEU A 169 -17.10 16.19 -4.61
C LEU A 169 -15.83 15.40 -4.25
N ASP A 170 -14.73 16.13 -4.02
CA ASP A 170 -13.46 15.54 -3.57
C ASP A 170 -13.40 15.42 -2.04
N SER A 171 -12.72 14.39 -1.53
CA SER A 171 -12.41 14.22 -0.10
C SER A 171 -11.66 15.40 0.55
N ALA A 172 -11.03 16.26 -0.22
CA ALA A 172 -10.45 17.53 0.23
C ALA A 172 -11.51 18.46 0.83
N VAL A 173 -12.73 18.49 0.27
CA VAL A 173 -13.84 19.30 0.80
C VAL A 173 -14.30 18.74 2.16
N MET A 174 -14.27 17.41 2.32
CA MET A 174 -14.51 16.79 3.63
C MET A 174 -13.47 17.22 4.66
N SER A 175 -12.20 17.30 4.25
CA SER A 175 -11.12 17.77 5.10
C SER A 175 -11.29 19.25 5.46
N ALA A 176 -11.71 20.09 4.52
CA ALA A 176 -12.04 21.50 4.78
C ALA A 176 -13.20 21.62 5.78
N ALA A 177 -14.27 20.83 5.60
CA ALA A 177 -15.39 20.78 6.54
C ALA A 177 -14.94 20.41 7.96
N ALA A 178 -14.07 19.40 8.09
CA ALA A 178 -13.54 18.98 9.38
C ALA A 178 -12.64 20.05 10.03
N LYS A 179 -11.85 20.80 9.25
CA LYS A 179 -10.94 21.87 9.75
C LYS A 179 -11.67 23.15 10.17
N ASP A 180 -12.83 23.42 9.59
CA ASP A 180 -13.51 24.70 9.82
C ASP A 180 -14.25 24.74 11.16
N GLU A 181 -13.61 25.31 12.17
CA GLU A 181 -14.18 25.49 13.52
C GLU A 181 -14.79 26.90 13.72
N SER A 182 -14.93 27.71 12.66
CA SER A 182 -15.54 29.04 12.80
C SER A 182 -17.04 28.91 13.16
N ALA A 183 -17.54 29.89 13.92
CA ALA A 183 -18.94 29.86 14.38
C ALA A 183 -19.96 29.83 13.22
N ASP A 184 -19.58 30.39 12.07
CA ASP A 184 -20.40 30.50 10.88
C ASP A 184 -20.01 29.53 9.74
N LEU A 185 -18.97 28.70 9.94
CA LEU A 185 -18.41 27.79 8.94
C LEU A 185 -18.08 28.48 7.60
N SER A 186 -17.44 29.65 7.66
CA SER A 186 -17.21 30.52 6.48
C SER A 186 -16.35 29.86 5.40
N ASN A 187 -15.29 29.15 5.79
CA ASN A 187 -14.43 28.47 4.81
C ASN A 187 -15.18 27.32 4.14
N LEU A 188 -15.93 26.54 4.91
CA LEU A 188 -16.76 25.47 4.37
C LEU A 188 -17.85 26.00 3.45
N LYS A 189 -18.51 27.11 3.81
CA LYS A 189 -19.50 27.76 2.95
C LYS A 189 -18.91 28.21 1.62
N GLN A 190 -17.68 28.72 1.63
CA GLN A 190 -16.98 29.11 0.40
C GLN A 190 -16.73 27.89 -0.50
N GLU A 191 -16.21 26.79 0.05
CA GLU A 191 -15.99 25.54 -0.68
C GLU A 191 -17.31 24.98 -1.25
N LEU A 192 -18.36 24.92 -0.43
CA LEU A 192 -19.68 24.47 -0.85
C LEU A 192 -20.27 25.38 -1.93
N SER A 193 -20.02 26.68 -1.87
CA SER A 193 -20.52 27.61 -2.88
C SER A 193 -19.94 27.33 -4.27
N ILE A 194 -18.67 26.93 -4.34
CA ILE A 194 -18.04 26.49 -5.59
C ILE A 194 -18.75 25.24 -6.13
N LEU A 195 -19.02 24.24 -5.28
CA LEU A 195 -19.72 23.01 -5.65
C LEU A 195 -21.19 23.24 -6.06
N LEU A 196 -21.80 24.30 -5.54
CA LEU A 196 -23.20 24.69 -5.74
C LEU A 196 -23.35 25.83 -6.77
N ASN A 197 -22.38 25.99 -7.67
CA ASN A 197 -22.41 26.97 -8.76
C ASN A 197 -22.67 28.42 -8.32
N GLY A 198 -22.01 28.85 -7.24
CA GLY A 198 -22.09 30.22 -6.71
C GLY A 198 -23.23 30.45 -5.70
N PHE A 199 -24.07 29.45 -5.43
CA PHE A 199 -25.05 29.55 -4.34
C PHE A 199 -24.32 29.60 -3.00
N VAL A 200 -24.71 30.52 -2.11
CA VAL A 200 -24.09 30.64 -0.79
C VAL A 200 -24.95 29.89 0.24
N PRO A 201 -24.48 28.77 0.80
CA PRO A 201 -25.26 27.98 1.73
C PRO A 201 -25.41 28.67 3.09
N THR A 202 -26.51 28.36 3.77
CA THR A 202 -26.75 28.82 5.14
C THR A 202 -25.80 28.13 6.13
N THR A 203 -25.76 28.61 7.38
CA THR A 203 -24.95 27.94 8.42
C THR A 203 -25.48 26.53 8.70
N GLU A 204 -26.80 26.37 8.70
CA GLU A 204 -27.51 25.13 8.92
C GLU A 204 -27.22 24.11 7.80
N ASP A 205 -27.17 24.56 6.55
CA ASP A 205 -26.76 23.74 5.41
C ASP A 205 -25.32 23.24 5.58
N ALA A 206 -24.39 24.15 5.90
CA ALA A 206 -22.98 23.82 6.11
C ALA A 206 -22.79 22.87 7.30
N GLN A 207 -23.54 23.04 8.39
CA GLN A 207 -23.55 22.13 9.54
C GLN A 207 -24.06 20.74 9.16
N THR A 208 -25.13 20.66 8.36
CA THR A 208 -25.69 19.40 7.89
C THR A 208 -24.68 18.65 7.02
N PHE A 209 -24.07 19.34 6.06
CA PHE A 209 -23.00 18.78 5.23
C PHE A 209 -21.83 18.29 6.08
N LYS A 210 -21.35 19.11 7.03
CA LYS A 210 -20.26 18.76 7.93
C LYS A 210 -20.57 17.51 8.76
N ALA A 211 -21.81 17.36 9.23
CA ALA A 211 -22.25 16.18 9.97
C ALA A 211 -22.23 14.90 9.12
N VAL A 212 -22.74 14.96 7.89
CA VAL A 212 -22.71 13.82 6.94
C VAL A 212 -21.25 13.47 6.60
N SER A 213 -20.45 14.47 6.27
CA SER A 213 -19.02 14.31 5.99
C SER A 213 -18.27 13.65 7.15
N TYR A 214 -18.51 14.11 8.38
CA TYR A 214 -17.93 13.53 9.58
C TYR A 214 -18.35 12.07 9.79
N ALA A 215 -19.62 11.73 9.57
CA ALA A 215 -20.10 10.35 9.71
C ALA A 215 -19.40 9.40 8.72
N VAL A 216 -19.22 9.82 7.47
CA VAL A 216 -18.52 9.04 6.44
C VAL A 216 -17.02 8.93 6.77
N GLY A 217 -16.37 10.03 7.12
CA GLY A 217 -14.95 10.04 7.51
C GLY A 217 -14.66 9.19 8.74
N ARG A 218 -15.53 9.26 9.77
CA ARG A 218 -15.41 8.43 10.97
C ARG A 218 -15.62 6.96 10.66
N ARG A 219 -16.59 6.61 9.81
CA ARG A 219 -16.77 5.22 9.33
C ARG A 219 -15.50 4.72 8.63
N ALA A 220 -14.91 5.52 7.74
CA ALA A 220 -13.68 5.16 7.04
C ALA A 220 -12.52 4.90 8.02
N ALA A 221 -12.29 5.79 8.99
CA ALA A 221 -11.28 5.61 10.02
C ALA A 221 -11.49 4.34 10.86
N ARG A 222 -12.75 4.04 11.23
CA ARG A 222 -13.08 2.82 11.97
C ARG A 222 -12.83 1.56 11.15
N LEU A 223 -13.12 1.57 9.85
CA LEU A 223 -12.81 0.46 8.95
C LEU A 223 -11.30 0.31 8.73
N SER A 224 -10.55 1.41 8.61
CA SER A 224 -9.08 1.37 8.58
C SER A 224 -8.51 0.67 9.82
N ALA A 225 -9.05 0.96 11.01
CA ALA A 225 -8.66 0.30 12.24
C ALA A 225 -8.91 -1.21 12.24
N VAL A 226 -9.91 -1.71 11.50
CA VAL A 226 -10.15 -3.16 11.35
C VAL A 226 -8.97 -3.82 10.64
N ALA A 227 -8.48 -3.24 9.54
CA ALA A 227 -7.34 -3.77 8.81
C ALA A 227 -6.05 -3.73 9.65
N LEU A 228 -5.78 -2.60 10.32
CA LEU A 228 -4.63 -2.47 11.22
C LEU A 228 -4.71 -3.45 12.40
N GLY A 229 -5.89 -3.54 13.01
CA GLY A 229 -6.17 -4.39 14.16
C GLY A 229 -6.06 -5.87 13.82
N ALA A 230 -6.54 -6.29 12.65
CA ALA A 230 -6.42 -7.66 12.18
C ALA A 230 -4.95 -8.10 12.11
N ILE A 231 -4.08 -7.29 11.50
CA ILE A 231 -2.64 -7.58 11.41
C ILE A 231 -1.97 -7.55 12.79
N ALA A 232 -2.33 -6.58 13.64
CA ALA A 232 -1.80 -6.51 15.00
C ALA A 232 -2.16 -7.77 15.80
N LEU A 233 -3.42 -8.23 15.74
CA LEU A 233 -3.89 -9.46 16.38
C LEU A 233 -3.21 -10.70 15.80
N GLN A 234 -3.16 -10.82 14.48
CA GLN A 234 -2.53 -11.94 13.78
C GLN A 234 -1.04 -12.09 14.12
N SER A 235 -0.35 -10.98 14.35
CA SER A 235 1.07 -11.00 14.77
C SER A 235 1.30 -11.68 16.13
N GLY A 236 0.24 -11.83 16.94
CA GLY A 236 0.31 -12.36 18.32
C GLY A 236 0.92 -11.38 19.33
N LYS A 237 1.32 -10.19 18.90
CA LYS A 237 2.04 -9.21 19.71
C LYS A 237 1.14 -8.41 20.66
N VAL A 238 -0.15 -8.28 20.35
CA VAL A 238 -1.09 -7.52 21.18
C VAL A 238 -1.18 -8.13 22.58
N GLN A 239 -1.30 -9.45 22.67
CA GLN A 239 -1.41 -10.18 23.93
C GLN A 239 -0.04 -10.57 24.53
N ASP A 240 1.07 -10.38 23.83
CA ASP A 240 2.41 -10.68 24.35
C ASP A 240 2.80 -9.67 25.46
N PRO A 241 3.01 -10.12 26.72
CA PRO A 241 3.41 -9.22 27.81
C PRO A 241 4.82 -8.65 27.64
N LYS A 242 5.67 -9.24 26.79
CA LYS A 242 7.02 -8.75 26.50
C LYS A 242 7.05 -7.68 25.41
N GLU A 243 5.98 -7.59 24.61
CA GLU A 243 5.88 -6.57 23.58
C GLU A 243 5.38 -5.26 24.18
N GLU A 244 6.26 -4.26 24.19
CA GLU A 244 5.93 -2.90 24.63
C GLU A 244 5.27 -2.09 23.51
N VAL A 245 5.73 -2.26 22.26
CA VAL A 245 5.32 -1.43 21.12
C VAL A 245 5.15 -2.25 19.85
N ILE A 246 3.97 -2.14 19.24
CA ILE A 246 3.63 -2.62 17.91
C ILE A 246 3.71 -1.45 16.95
N ASP A 247 4.83 -1.32 16.25
CA ASP A 247 5.10 -0.19 15.36
C ASP A 247 4.48 -0.39 13.97
N ILE A 248 3.67 0.55 13.53
CA ILE A 248 2.98 0.55 12.23
C ILE A 248 3.34 1.83 11.49
N GLY A 249 3.82 1.67 10.26
CA GLY A 249 4.05 2.76 9.31
C GLY A 249 2.80 3.05 8.52
N VAL A 250 2.38 4.31 8.45
CA VAL A 250 1.26 4.72 7.60
C VAL A 250 1.68 5.87 6.68
N ASP A 251 1.14 5.89 5.48
CA ASP A 251 1.33 6.95 4.49
C ASP A 251 0.00 7.18 3.73
N GLY A 252 -0.14 8.30 3.04
CA GLY A 252 -1.31 8.67 2.25
C GLY A 252 -2.07 9.89 2.76
N SER A 253 -2.75 10.56 1.83
CA SER A 253 -3.39 11.86 2.05
C SER A 253 -4.46 11.87 3.15
N LEU A 254 -5.22 10.79 3.36
CA LEU A 254 -6.25 10.75 4.40
C LEU A 254 -5.62 10.80 5.79
N VAL A 255 -4.63 9.93 6.05
CA VAL A 255 -4.00 9.86 7.38
C VAL A 255 -3.12 11.07 7.69
N GLU A 256 -2.62 11.76 6.65
CA GLU A 256 -1.79 12.96 6.80
C GLU A 256 -2.59 14.26 6.88
N HIS A 257 -3.72 14.38 6.17
CA HIS A 257 -4.38 15.68 5.97
C HIS A 257 -5.83 15.75 6.48
N TYR A 258 -6.50 14.62 6.64
CA TYR A 258 -7.86 14.60 7.20
C TYR A 258 -7.78 14.81 8.72
N PRO A 259 -8.42 15.85 9.27
CA PRO A 259 -8.35 16.15 10.71
C PRO A 259 -8.83 14.99 11.56
N GLN A 260 -8.10 14.70 12.63
CA GLN A 260 -8.45 13.70 13.64
C GLN A 260 -8.55 12.25 13.11
N PHE A 261 -8.09 11.96 11.89
CA PHE A 261 -8.26 10.63 11.29
C PHE A 261 -7.53 9.54 12.10
N ARG A 262 -6.33 9.84 12.58
CA ARG A 262 -5.54 8.90 13.41
C ARG A 262 -6.18 8.69 14.77
N GLU A 263 -6.73 9.74 15.36
CA GLU A 263 -7.44 9.73 16.63
C GLU A 263 -8.69 8.85 16.53
N MET A 264 -9.45 8.97 15.43
CA MET A 264 -10.60 8.09 15.14
C MET A 264 -10.19 6.63 14.92
N ILE A 265 -9.02 6.37 14.31
CA ILE A 265 -8.44 5.01 14.22
C ILE A 265 -8.12 4.48 15.61
N TYR A 266 -7.48 5.28 16.46
CA TYR A 266 -7.16 4.88 17.84
C TYR A 266 -8.42 4.57 18.65
N GLU A 267 -9.43 5.44 18.60
CA GLU A 267 -10.74 5.22 19.23
C GLU A 267 -11.37 3.89 18.78
N ALA A 268 -11.25 3.57 17.49
CA ALA A 268 -11.76 2.32 16.93
C ALA A 268 -10.96 1.10 17.41
N LEU A 269 -9.63 1.18 17.46
CA LEU A 269 -8.76 0.11 17.98
C LEU A 269 -9.08 -0.21 19.44
N GLU A 270 -9.33 0.80 20.27
CA GLU A 270 -9.74 0.62 21.67
C GLU A 270 -11.09 -0.11 21.79
N SER A 271 -11.96 0.06 20.80
CA SER A 271 -13.29 -0.58 20.74
C SER A 271 -13.25 -2.04 20.28
N ILE A 272 -12.16 -2.51 19.67
CA ILE A 272 -12.03 -3.91 19.25
C ILE A 272 -11.75 -4.76 20.48
N LYS A 273 -12.66 -5.68 20.81
CA LYS A 273 -12.65 -6.45 22.06
C LYS A 273 -11.32 -7.16 22.33
N GLU A 274 -10.72 -7.75 21.31
CA GLU A 274 -9.48 -8.52 21.38
C GLU A 274 -8.23 -7.64 21.55
N ILE A 275 -8.34 -6.34 21.23
CA ILE A 275 -7.28 -5.34 21.39
C ILE A 275 -7.48 -4.59 22.71
N GLY A 276 -8.65 -3.97 22.86
CA GLY A 276 -9.04 -3.16 24.01
C GLY A 276 -8.14 -1.94 24.23
N PRO A 277 -8.41 -1.15 25.27
CA PRO A 277 -7.63 0.06 25.57
C PRO A 277 -6.14 -0.20 25.84
N GLN A 278 -5.81 -1.34 26.46
CA GLN A 278 -4.41 -1.67 26.77
C GLN A 278 -3.64 -2.18 25.55
N GLY A 279 -4.28 -2.97 24.67
CA GLY A 279 -3.65 -3.37 23.41
C GLY A 279 -3.46 -2.20 22.47
N ALA A 280 -4.44 -1.29 22.39
CA ALA A 280 -4.35 -0.08 21.58
C ALA A 280 -3.17 0.81 21.98
N LYS A 281 -2.87 0.92 23.29
CA LYS A 281 -1.69 1.65 23.79
C LYS A 281 -0.35 1.08 23.32
N LYS A 282 -0.28 -0.23 23.02
CA LYS A 282 0.92 -0.83 22.42
C LYS A 282 1.07 -0.43 20.95
N ILE A 283 -0.03 -0.11 20.25
CA ILE A 283 0.01 0.19 18.82
C ILE A 283 0.50 1.63 18.59
N ARG A 284 1.65 1.76 17.94
CA ARG A 284 2.23 3.04 17.57
C ARG A 284 2.11 3.24 16.06
N ILE A 285 1.21 4.14 15.66
CA ILE A 285 1.01 4.54 14.27
C ILE A 285 1.92 5.73 13.99
N GLY A 286 2.95 5.55 13.17
CA GLY A 286 3.86 6.61 12.75
C GLY A 286 3.78 6.88 11.25
N ILE A 287 3.83 8.15 10.86
CA ILE A 287 3.91 8.53 9.45
C ILE A 287 5.24 8.04 8.86
N ALA A 288 5.17 7.36 7.73
CA ALA A 288 6.30 6.87 6.97
C ALA A 288 6.36 7.61 5.64
N LYS A 289 6.95 8.82 5.66
CA LYS A 289 7.03 9.67 4.48
C LYS A 289 7.86 9.00 3.38
N ASP A 290 7.36 9.07 2.16
CA ASP A 290 8.04 8.62 0.94
C ASP A 290 8.36 7.11 0.93
N GLY A 291 7.35 6.28 1.20
CA GLY A 291 7.48 4.82 1.06
C GLY A 291 7.90 4.40 -0.35
N SER A 292 7.37 5.06 -1.37
CA SER A 292 7.61 4.75 -2.78
C SER A 292 9.02 5.13 -3.27
N GLY A 293 9.63 6.19 -2.74
CA GLY A 293 11.00 6.60 -3.06
C GLY A 293 12.03 5.93 -2.16
N VAL A 294 12.06 6.32 -0.87
CA VAL A 294 13.04 5.81 0.11
C VAL A 294 12.93 4.30 0.27
N GLY A 295 11.71 3.78 0.40
CA GLY A 295 11.48 2.35 0.56
C GLY A 295 11.95 1.54 -0.66
N ALA A 296 11.66 2.01 -1.88
CA ALA A 296 12.14 1.35 -3.10
C ALA A 296 13.66 1.35 -3.21
N ALA A 297 14.33 2.46 -2.85
CA ALA A 297 15.78 2.54 -2.85
C ALA A 297 16.42 1.58 -1.82
N LEU A 298 15.86 1.46 -0.63
CA LEU A 298 16.30 0.49 0.38
C LEU A 298 16.13 -0.95 -0.09
N ILE A 299 15.01 -1.26 -0.76
CA ILE A 299 14.77 -2.60 -1.29
C ILE A 299 15.74 -2.91 -2.44
N ALA A 300 15.98 -1.95 -3.34
CA ALA A 300 16.98 -2.08 -4.40
C ALA A 300 18.39 -2.35 -3.83
N LEU A 301 18.77 -1.68 -2.74
CA LEU A 301 20.03 -1.93 -2.04
C LEU A 301 20.13 -3.37 -1.49
N ILE A 302 19.04 -3.88 -0.90
CA ILE A 302 18.99 -5.25 -0.38
C ILE A 302 19.05 -6.26 -1.53
N ALA A 303 18.29 -6.03 -2.61
CA ALA A 303 18.30 -6.89 -3.79
C ALA A 303 19.68 -6.96 -4.46
N ASP A 304 20.38 -5.83 -4.58
CA ASP A 304 21.75 -5.77 -5.10
C ASP A 304 22.71 -6.59 -4.23
N ARG A 305 22.65 -6.44 -2.90
CA ARG A 305 23.47 -7.22 -1.96
C ARG A 305 23.22 -8.72 -2.08
N SER A 306 21.96 -9.14 -2.09
CA SER A 306 21.59 -10.55 -2.26
C SER A 306 22.09 -11.09 -3.60
N SER A 307 21.98 -10.33 -4.69
CA SER A 307 22.47 -10.76 -6.00
C SER A 307 23.99 -10.94 -6.03
N LYS A 308 24.75 -10.04 -5.39
CA LYS A 308 26.21 -10.13 -5.26
C LYS A 308 26.63 -11.32 -4.40
N THR A 309 25.92 -11.58 -3.30
CA THR A 309 26.15 -12.76 -2.46
C THR A 309 25.88 -14.05 -3.22
N SER A 310 24.76 -14.14 -3.95
CA SER A 310 24.44 -15.30 -4.79
C SER A 310 25.48 -15.52 -5.89
N GLN A 311 25.94 -14.45 -6.56
CA GLN A 311 27.01 -14.54 -7.55
C GLN A 311 28.34 -14.99 -6.95
N ALA A 312 28.71 -14.49 -5.76
CA ALA A 312 29.92 -14.91 -5.07
C ALA A 312 29.88 -16.42 -4.71
N ILE A 313 28.74 -16.90 -4.18
CA ILE A 313 28.53 -18.33 -3.87
C ILE A 313 28.60 -19.18 -5.14
N ALA A 314 27.99 -18.74 -6.24
CA ALA A 314 28.04 -19.45 -7.52
C ALA A 314 29.48 -19.54 -8.05
N ASN A 315 30.23 -18.43 -8.01
CA ASN A 315 31.64 -18.40 -8.42
C ASN A 315 32.50 -19.31 -7.55
N GLU A 316 32.25 -19.39 -6.25
CA GLU A 316 32.98 -20.27 -5.34
C GLU A 316 32.68 -21.75 -5.59
N LYS A 317 31.43 -22.11 -5.92
CA LYS A 317 31.07 -23.47 -6.36
C LYS A 317 31.77 -23.86 -7.66
N ILE A 318 31.75 -22.99 -8.67
CA ILE A 318 32.43 -23.22 -9.94
C ILE A 318 33.94 -23.40 -9.70
N LYS A 319 34.54 -22.58 -8.84
CA LYS A 319 35.95 -22.69 -8.48
C LYS A 319 36.27 -24.05 -7.83
N LYS A 320 35.46 -24.52 -6.88
CA LYS A 320 35.62 -25.83 -6.23
C LYS A 320 35.45 -26.99 -7.22
N GLU A 321 34.50 -26.89 -8.16
CA GLU A 321 34.34 -27.88 -9.23
C GLU A 321 35.56 -27.93 -10.14
N LEU A 322 36.09 -26.77 -10.56
CA LEU A 322 37.31 -26.69 -11.38
C LEU A 322 38.55 -27.23 -10.65
N GLU A 323 38.69 -26.96 -9.35
CA GLU A 323 39.78 -27.48 -8.51
C GLU A 323 39.68 -29.00 -8.27
N SER A 324 38.48 -29.59 -8.43
CA SER A 324 38.25 -31.03 -8.28
C SER A 324 38.52 -31.85 -9.55
N ILE A 325 38.78 -31.18 -10.68
CA ILE A 325 39.16 -31.85 -11.94
C ILE A 325 40.61 -32.34 -11.80
N PRO A 326 40.89 -33.66 -11.95
CA PRO A 326 42.24 -34.18 -11.88
C PRO A 326 43.12 -33.52 -12.93
N THR A 327 44.23 -32.91 -12.52
CA THR A 327 45.26 -32.43 -13.45
C THR A 327 45.93 -33.65 -14.07
N GLU A 328 45.55 -33.99 -15.30
CA GLU A 328 46.38 -34.90 -16.09
C GLU A 328 47.75 -34.26 -16.30
N ALA A 329 48.78 -34.99 -15.89
CA ALA A 329 50.16 -34.58 -15.99
C ALA A 329 50.54 -34.36 -17.45
N GLY A 330 50.54 -33.09 -17.89
CA GLY A 330 51.09 -32.72 -19.19
C GLY A 330 50.36 -31.63 -19.95
N SER A 331 50.13 -30.45 -19.37
CA SER A 331 50.26 -29.18 -20.12
C SER A 331 50.32 -27.99 -19.17
N ILE A 332 51.20 -27.04 -19.50
CA ILE A 332 51.48 -25.84 -18.71
C ILE A 332 50.35 -24.84 -18.96
N PHE A 333 49.35 -24.80 -18.09
CA PHE A 333 48.51 -23.61 -17.90
C PHE A 333 48.28 -23.40 -16.41
N SER A 334 48.94 -22.38 -15.86
CA SER A 334 48.66 -21.89 -14.52
C SER A 334 47.26 -21.29 -14.48
N TYR A 335 46.35 -21.91 -13.74
CA TYR A 335 44.99 -21.41 -13.49
C TYR A 335 44.96 -20.11 -12.65
N SER A 336 46.12 -19.59 -12.21
CA SER A 336 46.20 -18.36 -11.42
C SER A 336 45.77 -17.09 -12.19
N ASN A 337 45.81 -17.11 -13.52
CA ASN A 337 45.57 -15.91 -14.34
C ASN A 337 44.16 -15.80 -14.94
N LEU A 338 43.24 -16.72 -14.59
CA LEU A 338 41.88 -16.78 -15.16
C LEU A 338 40.80 -16.06 -14.32
N VAL A 339 41.20 -15.34 -13.27
CA VAL A 339 40.27 -14.73 -12.29
C VAL A 339 39.77 -13.34 -12.71
N THR A 340 40.28 -12.76 -13.80
CA THR A 340 39.88 -11.41 -14.25
C THR A 340 39.06 -11.45 -15.54
N GLY A 341 37.74 -11.32 -15.39
CA GLY A 341 36.82 -10.89 -16.45
C GLY A 341 36.12 -12.00 -17.22
N GLY A 342 34.84 -12.23 -16.90
CA GLY A 342 33.74 -12.58 -17.84
C GLY A 342 33.82 -13.81 -18.76
N ILE A 343 34.93 -14.54 -18.86
CA ILE A 343 35.14 -15.58 -19.89
C ILE A 343 34.80 -17.00 -19.40
N LEU A 344 34.45 -17.18 -18.11
CA LEU A 344 34.23 -18.48 -17.47
C LEU A 344 33.12 -19.34 -18.11
N ALA A 345 32.03 -18.75 -18.60
CA ALA A 345 30.91 -19.52 -19.17
C ALA A 345 31.27 -20.20 -20.50
N ALA A 346 32.11 -19.56 -21.33
CA ALA A 346 32.50 -20.09 -22.63
C ALA A 346 33.55 -21.21 -22.51
N ALA A 347 34.48 -21.09 -21.56
CA ALA A 347 35.53 -22.09 -21.32
C ALA A 347 34.97 -23.39 -20.71
N ALA A 348 34.07 -23.28 -19.72
CA ALA A 348 33.45 -24.43 -19.08
C ALA A 348 32.53 -25.23 -20.05
N ALA A 349 31.75 -24.53 -20.88
CA ALA A 349 30.92 -25.17 -21.91
C ALA A 349 31.77 -25.91 -22.96
N SER A 350 32.92 -25.35 -23.34
CA SER A 350 33.84 -25.96 -24.31
C SER A 350 34.54 -27.21 -23.75
N ALA A 351 34.95 -27.17 -22.48
CA ALA A 351 35.58 -28.31 -21.81
C ALA A 351 34.61 -29.48 -21.58
N ALA A 352 33.36 -29.20 -21.14
CA ALA A 352 32.33 -30.21 -20.97
C ALA A 352 31.90 -30.84 -22.31
N PHE A 353 31.82 -30.03 -23.38
CA PHE A 353 31.53 -30.52 -24.73
C PHE A 353 32.65 -31.41 -25.28
N TRP A 354 33.91 -31.06 -25.02
CA TRP A 354 35.07 -31.86 -25.42
C TRP A 354 35.14 -33.19 -24.64
N TRP A 355 34.88 -33.18 -23.33
CA TRP A 355 34.85 -34.38 -22.49
C TRP A 355 33.71 -35.34 -22.87
N GLY A 356 32.53 -34.83 -23.20
CA GLY A 356 31.41 -35.65 -23.66
C GLY A 356 31.66 -36.37 -24.99
N ARG A 357 32.60 -35.87 -25.80
CA ARG A 357 32.96 -36.43 -27.11
C ARG A 357 33.97 -37.57 -27.04
N GLN A 358 34.75 -37.67 -25.96
CA GLN A 358 35.70 -38.78 -25.75
C GLN A 358 35.08 -40.04 -25.13
N ARG A 359 33.82 -39.98 -24.69
CA ARG A 359 33.08 -41.11 -24.10
C ARG A 359 32.02 -41.74 -25.02
N ARG A 360 32.06 -41.47 -26.33
CA ARG A 360 31.21 -42.14 -27.32
C ARG A 360 32.02 -42.99 -28.28
#